data_AF-W7YE42-F1
#
_entry.id   AF-W7YE42-F1
#
_cell.length_a   1.000
_cell.length_b   1.000
_cell.length_c   1.000
_cell.angle_alpha   90.00
_cell.angle_beta   90.00
_cell.angle_gamma   90.00
#
_symmetry.space_group_name_H-M   'P 1'
#
loop_
_entity.id
_entity.type
_entity.pdbx_description
1 polymer ?
#
loop_
_entity_poly.entity_id
_entity_poly.type
_entity_poly.pdbx_seq_one_letter_code
_entity_poly.pdbx_strand_id
1 'polypeptide(L)'
;MQISRKKKYTLHFTVDGSEPTIHSPLYSGTIKLTQSTHIKTQTFDSNGNPVGFTNEARFNKVNKVEYPSWYSTLLAGKYTGSQKKEATKAIKMMVNGALMVNIADDPDLIDASGGYNTGCFIRSIDPLKGKAWLDAGLSETWIIQQVNNNDVHNTSELQDILQENVGKTIHIKAVRNYGQNIFKIKL
;
A
#
# COMPACT_ATOMS: atom_id res chain seq x y z
N MET A 1 -28.52 31.58 27.51
CA MET A 1 -27.53 30.68 28.15
C MET A 1 -27.78 29.27 27.62
N GLN A 2 -26.95 28.77 26.70
CA GLN A 2 -27.14 27.46 26.08
C GLN A 2 -26.14 26.49 26.71
N ILE A 3 -26.64 25.47 27.41
CA ILE A 3 -25.83 24.43 28.05
C ILE A 3 -25.40 23.47 26.93
N SER A 4 -24.09 23.43 26.63
CA SER A 4 -23.55 22.60 25.55
C SER A 4 -23.81 21.12 25.80
N ARG A 5 -24.48 20.44 24.87
CA ARG A 5 -24.60 18.98 24.84
C ARG A 5 -23.20 18.41 24.57
N LYS A 6 -22.64 17.64 25.52
CA LYS A 6 -21.31 17.01 25.36
C LYS A 6 -21.39 16.05 24.16
N LYS A 7 -20.84 16.44 23.01
CA LYS A 7 -20.89 15.63 21.79
C LYS A 7 -19.96 14.43 21.98
N LYS A 8 -20.54 13.23 22.08
CA LYS A 8 -19.80 11.97 22.25
C LYS A 8 -19.43 11.46 20.86
N TYR A 9 -18.17 11.07 20.71
CA TYR A 9 -17.64 10.48 19.48
C TYR A 9 -17.09 9.10 19.79
N THR A 10 -17.23 8.18 18.86
CA THR A 10 -16.69 6.82 18.94
C THR A 10 -15.83 6.53 17.71
N LEU A 11 -14.68 5.90 17.91
CA LEU A 11 -13.81 5.47 16.81
C LEU A 11 -14.07 4.00 16.54
N HIS A 12 -14.49 3.68 15.32
CA HIS A 12 -14.74 2.31 14.88
C HIS A 12 -13.71 1.91 13.83
N PHE A 13 -13.41 0.62 13.74
CA PHE A 13 -12.37 0.13 12.84
C PHE A 13 -12.72 -1.21 12.20
N THR A 14 -12.05 -1.49 11.09
CA THR A 14 -12.02 -2.77 10.38
C THR A 14 -10.55 -3.16 10.17
N VAL A 15 -10.29 -4.44 9.94
CA VAL A 15 -8.93 -5.00 9.80
C VAL A 15 -8.71 -5.67 8.44
N ASP A 16 -9.75 -5.71 7.62
CA ASP A 16 -9.80 -6.32 6.29
C ASP A 16 -9.85 -5.28 5.17
N GLY A 17 -9.72 -3.99 5.49
CA GLY A 17 -9.77 -2.88 4.53
C GLY A 17 -11.19 -2.43 4.14
N SER A 18 -12.25 -3.03 4.69
CA SER A 18 -13.63 -2.57 4.47
C SER A 18 -13.92 -1.23 5.15
N GLU A 19 -14.88 -0.45 4.65
CA GLU A 19 -15.25 0.83 5.28
C GLU A 19 -15.90 0.58 6.66
N PRO A 20 -15.42 1.21 7.75
CA PRO A 20 -16.03 1.05 9.05
C PRO A 20 -17.44 1.68 9.09
N THR A 21 -18.34 1.03 9.82
CA THR A 21 -19.69 1.51 10.11
C THR A 21 -19.88 1.66 11.62
N ILE A 22 -21.01 2.21 12.06
CA ILE A 22 -21.35 2.25 13.49
C ILE A 22 -21.47 0.83 14.12
N HIS A 23 -21.64 -0.20 13.30
CA HIS A 23 -21.68 -1.60 13.73
C HIS A 23 -20.31 -2.29 13.72
N SER A 24 -19.29 -1.66 13.17
CA SER A 24 -17.91 -2.17 13.22
C SER A 24 -17.37 -2.14 14.66
N PRO A 25 -16.36 -2.96 14.99
CA PRO A 25 -15.74 -2.96 16.31
C PRO A 25 -15.32 -1.57 16.81
N LEU A 26 -15.64 -1.29 18.08
CA LEU A 26 -15.23 -0.05 18.75
C LEU A 26 -13.75 -0.14 19.15
N TYR A 27 -12.97 0.87 18.77
CA TYR A 27 -11.62 1.03 19.27
C TYR A 27 -11.64 1.43 20.75
N SER A 28 -11.12 0.55 21.61
CA SER A 28 -11.09 0.73 23.07
C SER A 28 -9.71 0.51 23.69
N GLY A 29 -8.71 0.17 22.88
CA GLY A 29 -7.35 -0.12 23.35
C GLY A 29 -6.47 -0.71 22.26
N THR A 30 -5.33 -1.27 22.66
CA THR A 30 -4.34 -1.85 21.75
C THR A 30 -4.91 -3.00 20.93
N ILE A 31 -4.64 -2.99 19.62
CA ILE A 31 -4.97 -4.08 18.70
C ILE A 31 -3.69 -4.89 18.43
N LYS A 32 -3.74 -6.20 18.66
CA LYS A 32 -2.62 -7.11 18.35
C LYS A 32 -2.82 -7.73 16.96
N LEU A 33 -1.85 -7.51 16.07
CA LEU A 33 -1.86 -8.06 14.71
C LEU A 33 -0.96 -9.29 14.63
N THR A 34 -1.47 -10.38 14.06
CA THR A 34 -0.74 -11.66 13.92
C THR A 34 -0.47 -12.05 12.47
N GLN A 35 -1.00 -11.27 11.52
CA GLN A 35 -0.88 -11.43 10.06
C GLN A 35 -0.90 -10.06 9.37
N SER A 36 -0.62 -10.02 8.08
CA SER A 36 -0.78 -8.78 7.30
C SER A 36 -2.21 -8.28 7.42
N THR A 37 -2.39 -6.99 7.66
CA THR A 37 -3.67 -6.39 8.05
C THR A 37 -3.83 -5.03 7.39
N HIS A 38 -5.01 -4.75 6.83
CA HIS A 38 -5.39 -3.43 6.34
C HIS A 38 -6.41 -2.83 7.31
N ILE A 39 -5.94 -1.93 8.17
CA ILE A 39 -6.79 -1.27 9.15
C ILE A 39 -7.41 -0.04 8.51
N LYS A 40 -8.73 0.10 8.59
CA LYS A 40 -9.44 1.37 8.38
C LYS A 40 -10.14 1.81 9.64
N THR A 41 -10.22 3.11 9.85
CA THR A 41 -10.85 3.71 11.04
C THR A 41 -11.71 4.91 10.66
N GLN A 42 -12.88 5.02 11.28
CA GLN A 42 -13.83 6.12 11.08
C GLN A 42 -14.42 6.53 12.43
N THR A 43 -14.48 7.84 12.67
CA THR A 43 -15.14 8.40 13.86
C THR A 43 -16.61 8.62 13.57
N PHE A 44 -17.49 8.29 14.51
CA PHE A 44 -18.93 8.52 14.42
C PHE A 44 -19.40 9.45 15.55
N ASP A 45 -20.41 10.29 15.26
CA ASP A 45 -21.11 11.05 16.30
C ASP A 45 -22.20 10.21 16.98
N SER A 46 -22.88 10.80 17.97
CA SER A 46 -23.94 10.13 18.72
C SER A 46 -25.15 9.71 17.88
N ASN A 47 -25.32 10.25 16.68
CA ASN A 47 -26.39 9.90 15.76
C ASN A 47 -25.93 8.86 14.72
N GLY A 48 -24.68 8.40 14.80
CA GLY A 48 -24.09 7.45 13.86
C GLY A 48 -23.68 8.07 12.53
N ASN A 49 -23.53 9.39 12.46
CA ASN A 49 -22.98 10.03 11.27
C ASN A 49 -21.44 9.96 11.31
N PRO A 50 -20.77 9.63 10.18
CA PRO A 50 -19.33 9.70 10.10
C PRO A 50 -18.85 11.16 10.26
N VAL A 51 -17.75 11.32 10.98
CA VAL A 51 -17.13 12.61 11.31
C VAL A 51 -15.70 12.59 10.80
N GLY A 52 -15.38 13.51 9.89
CA GLY A 52 -14.07 13.56 9.24
C GLY A 52 -13.90 12.49 8.17
N PHE A 53 -12.65 12.19 7.85
CA PHE A 53 -12.26 11.23 6.82
C PHE A 53 -11.87 9.87 7.42
N THR A 54 -12.07 8.81 6.65
CA THR A 54 -11.54 7.48 6.99
C THR A 54 -10.01 7.54 7.01
N ASN A 55 -9.39 7.11 8.11
CA ASN A 55 -7.95 6.91 8.18
C ASN A 55 -7.63 5.43 7.95
N GLU A 56 -6.52 5.15 7.27
CA GLU A 56 -6.10 3.79 7.00
C GLU A 56 -4.61 3.56 7.23
N ALA A 57 -4.26 2.32 7.56
CA ALA A 57 -2.89 1.85 7.68
C ALA A 57 -2.80 0.39 7.25
N ARG A 58 -1.78 0.05 6.46
CA ARG A 58 -1.47 -1.33 6.09
C ARG A 58 -0.25 -1.81 6.85
N PHE A 59 -0.36 -2.99 7.45
CA PHE A 59 0.71 -3.65 8.17
C PHE A 59 1.02 -4.95 7.46
N ASN A 60 2.26 -5.11 6.97
CA ASN A 60 2.70 -6.34 6.34
C ASN A 60 3.44 -7.20 7.36
N LYS A 61 3.03 -8.45 7.51
CA LYS A 61 3.78 -9.41 8.33
C LYS A 61 5.02 -9.84 7.58
N VAL A 62 6.17 -9.61 8.21
CA VAL A 62 7.48 -10.04 7.72
C VAL A 62 8.03 -11.15 8.61
N ASN A 63 8.84 -12.04 8.02
CA ASN A 63 9.52 -13.09 8.78
C ASN A 63 10.63 -12.54 9.70
N LYS A 64 11.21 -11.39 9.32
CA LYS A 64 12.24 -10.69 10.08
C LYS A 64 11.99 -9.19 10.03
N VAL A 65 11.93 -8.55 11.20
CA VAL A 65 11.83 -7.09 11.31
C VAL A 65 13.23 -6.52 11.24
N GLU A 66 13.56 -5.85 10.13
CA GLU A 66 14.87 -5.20 9.97
C GLU A 66 14.94 -3.85 10.68
N TYR A 67 13.82 -3.12 10.67
CA TYR A 67 13.69 -1.78 11.26
C TYR A 67 12.66 -1.80 12.38
N PRO A 68 13.10 -1.84 13.66
CA PRO A 68 12.16 -1.71 14.78
C PRO A 68 11.49 -0.34 14.75
N SER A 69 10.22 -0.29 15.14
CA SER A 69 9.50 0.98 15.30
C SER A 69 10.16 1.85 16.38
N TRP A 70 9.96 3.17 16.31
CA TRP A 70 10.43 4.09 17.35
C TRP A 70 9.98 3.65 18.75
N TYR A 71 8.72 3.20 18.87
CA TYR A 71 8.13 2.80 20.15
C TYR A 71 8.78 1.54 20.69
N SER A 72 9.02 0.54 19.83
CA SER A 72 9.74 -0.67 20.23
C SER A 72 11.19 -0.38 20.65
N THR A 73 11.85 0.58 19.98
CA THR A 73 13.20 1.04 20.34
C THR A 73 13.20 1.75 21.70
N LEU A 74 12.19 2.60 21.94
CA LEU A 74 12.02 3.29 23.23
C LEU A 74 11.83 2.27 24.36
N LEU A 75 10.94 1.29 24.18
CA LEU A 75 10.69 0.24 25.18
C LEU A 75 11.95 -0.61 25.44
N ALA A 76 12.73 -0.90 24.41
CA ALA A 76 13.96 -1.66 24.54
C ALA A 76 15.13 -0.86 25.17
N GLY A 77 15.04 0.47 25.21
CA GLY A 77 16.12 1.36 25.68
C GLY A 77 17.36 1.37 24.78
N LYS A 78 17.32 0.67 23.64
CA LYS A 78 18.40 0.61 22.65
C LYS A 78 17.84 0.21 21.28
N TYR A 79 18.51 0.65 20.22
CA TYR A 79 18.19 0.23 18.86
C TYR A 79 18.62 -1.23 18.66
N THR A 80 17.65 -2.12 18.41
CA THR A 80 17.87 -3.55 18.16
C THR A 80 17.77 -3.93 16.68
N GLY A 81 17.66 -2.96 15.78
CA GLY A 81 17.66 -3.20 14.34
C GLY A 81 19.05 -3.54 13.82
N SER A 82 19.10 -4.06 12.59
CA SER A 82 20.36 -4.42 11.94
C SER A 82 21.22 -3.16 11.74
N GLN A 83 22.40 -3.08 12.37
CA GLN A 83 23.33 -1.94 12.24
C GLN A 83 24.12 -1.93 10.92
N LYS A 84 24.04 -3.00 10.12
CA LYS A 84 24.60 -3.08 8.77
C LYS A 84 23.57 -3.71 7.84
N LYS A 85 23.17 -2.96 6.82
CA LYS A 85 22.50 -3.51 5.63
C LYS A 85 23.61 -4.06 4.73
N GLU A 86 23.75 -5.38 4.63
CA GLU A 86 23.96 -5.90 3.28
C GLU A 86 22.66 -5.58 2.55
N ALA A 87 22.73 -4.89 1.43
CA ALA A 87 21.54 -4.53 0.66
C ALA A 87 20.80 -5.83 0.32
N THR A 88 19.74 -6.14 1.08
CA THR A 88 18.77 -7.16 0.73
C THR A 88 18.24 -6.73 -0.61
N LYS A 89 18.67 -7.43 -1.66
CA LYS A 89 18.36 -7.10 -3.05
C LYS A 89 16.84 -7.00 -3.13
N ALA A 90 16.32 -5.82 -3.48
CA ALA A 90 14.89 -5.58 -3.57
C ALA A 90 14.20 -6.73 -4.31
N ILE A 91 13.03 -7.18 -3.83
CA ILE A 91 12.36 -8.33 -4.42
C ILE A 91 12.02 -7.99 -5.87
N LYS A 92 12.71 -8.67 -6.80
CA LYS A 92 12.51 -8.53 -8.24
C LYS A 92 11.62 -9.66 -8.73
N MET A 93 10.60 -9.32 -9.50
CA MET A 93 9.68 -10.29 -10.09
C MET A 93 9.46 -9.97 -11.56
N MET A 94 9.42 -11.01 -12.40
CA MET A 94 8.96 -10.87 -13.77
C MET A 94 7.43 -10.92 -13.78
N VAL A 95 6.79 -9.84 -14.18
CA VAL A 95 5.32 -9.71 -14.25
C VAL A 95 4.94 -9.39 -15.69
N ASN A 96 4.31 -10.35 -16.37
CA ASN A 96 3.90 -10.24 -17.78
C ASN A 96 4.99 -9.64 -18.70
N GLY A 97 6.23 -10.14 -18.59
CA GLY A 97 7.36 -9.67 -19.41
C GLY A 97 8.05 -8.39 -18.94
N ALA A 98 7.61 -7.75 -17.86
CA ALA A 98 8.31 -6.64 -17.23
C ALA A 98 9.04 -7.09 -15.96
N LEU A 99 10.29 -6.68 -15.80
CA LEU A 99 11.00 -6.83 -14.53
C LEU A 99 10.54 -5.72 -13.59
N MET A 100 9.88 -6.11 -12.50
CA MET A 100 9.34 -5.19 -11.52
C MET A 100 10.09 -5.30 -10.20
N VAL A 101 10.24 -4.16 -9.54
CA VAL A 101 10.82 -4.03 -8.20
C VAL A 101 9.74 -3.50 -7.27
N ASN A 102 9.54 -4.16 -6.13
CA ASN A 102 8.70 -3.58 -5.07
C ASN A 102 9.42 -2.37 -4.48
N ILE A 103 8.85 -1.17 -4.64
CA ILE A 103 9.54 0.07 -4.26
C ILE A 103 9.81 0.16 -2.76
N ALA A 104 8.92 -0.43 -1.93
CA ALA A 104 9.06 -0.43 -0.49
C ALA A 104 10.32 -1.18 0.01
N ASP A 105 10.90 -2.06 -0.82
CA ASP A 105 12.09 -2.84 -0.48
C ASP A 105 13.41 -2.15 -0.88
N ASP A 106 13.34 -1.02 -1.60
CA ASP A 106 14.49 -0.32 -2.17
C ASP A 106 14.51 1.16 -1.77
N PRO A 107 15.17 1.53 -0.66
CA PRO A 107 15.25 2.92 -0.20
C PRO A 107 15.84 3.87 -1.24
N ASP A 108 16.80 3.40 -2.03
CA ASP A 108 17.43 4.22 -3.07
C ASP A 108 16.42 4.55 -4.18
N LEU A 109 15.53 3.61 -4.53
CA LEU A 109 14.43 3.88 -5.45
C LEU A 109 13.36 4.81 -4.86
N ILE A 110 13.09 4.72 -3.56
CA ILE A 110 12.17 5.66 -2.88
C ILE A 110 12.71 7.08 -3.03
N ASP A 111 13.99 7.30 -2.72
CA ASP A 111 14.64 8.60 -2.86
C ASP A 111 14.68 9.06 -4.33
N ALA A 112 15.07 8.18 -5.25
CA ALA A 112 15.17 8.50 -6.68
C ALA A 112 13.82 8.80 -7.34
N SER A 113 12.72 8.24 -6.82
CA SER A 113 11.38 8.41 -7.37
C SER A 113 10.66 9.69 -6.89
N GLY A 114 11.24 10.41 -5.93
CA GLY A 114 10.59 11.55 -5.28
C GLY A 114 9.78 11.17 -4.05
N GLY A 115 10.13 10.07 -3.39
CA GLY A 115 9.53 9.64 -2.12
C GLY A 115 8.34 8.70 -2.27
N TYR A 116 8.09 8.14 -3.45
CA TYR A 116 7.07 7.10 -3.57
C TYR A 116 7.53 5.84 -2.83
N ASN A 117 6.76 5.42 -1.84
CA ASN A 117 7.08 4.28 -0.97
C ASN A 117 6.09 3.11 -1.14
N THR A 118 5.19 3.17 -2.13
CA THR A 118 4.26 2.10 -2.48
C THR A 118 4.18 1.89 -3.99
N GLY A 119 3.97 0.64 -4.40
CA GLY A 119 3.78 0.25 -5.79
C GLY A 119 4.93 -0.57 -6.39
N CYS A 120 4.77 -0.91 -7.66
CA CYS A 120 5.72 -1.71 -8.43
C CYS A 120 6.47 -0.84 -9.43
N PHE A 121 7.76 -0.63 -9.21
CA PHE A 121 8.65 0.09 -10.13
C PHE A 121 9.00 -0.79 -11.34
N ILE A 122 8.73 -0.30 -12.54
CA ILE A 122 9.11 -0.97 -13.78
C ILE A 122 10.59 -0.71 -14.05
N ARG A 123 11.40 -1.74 -13.86
CA ARG A 123 12.86 -1.67 -14.05
C ARG A 123 13.26 -1.85 -15.50
N SER A 124 12.62 -2.79 -16.20
CA SER A 124 12.85 -3.06 -17.62
C SER A 124 11.64 -3.79 -18.19
N ILE A 125 11.39 -3.64 -19.49
CA ILE A 125 10.33 -4.38 -20.19
C ILE A 125 10.98 -5.18 -21.32
N ASP A 126 10.73 -6.49 -21.34
CA ASP A 126 11.08 -7.33 -22.49
C ASP A 126 10.22 -6.90 -23.70
N PRO A 127 10.82 -6.48 -24.83
CA PRO A 127 10.06 -5.95 -25.96
C PRO A 127 9.06 -6.94 -26.58
N LEU A 128 9.32 -8.24 -26.45
CA LEU A 128 8.47 -9.29 -27.00
C LEU A 128 7.44 -9.75 -25.97
N LYS A 129 7.89 -10.09 -24.76
CA LYS A 129 7.03 -10.66 -23.72
C LYS A 129 6.18 -9.60 -23.01
N GLY A 130 6.67 -8.37 -22.95
CA GLY A 130 6.04 -7.24 -22.29
C GLY A 130 5.33 -6.29 -23.26
N LYS A 131 5.02 -6.73 -24.49
CA LYS A 131 4.43 -5.89 -25.54
C LYS A 131 3.16 -5.17 -25.07
N ALA A 132 2.31 -5.83 -24.27
CA ALA A 132 1.08 -5.22 -23.75
C ALA A 132 1.35 -3.97 -22.89
N TRP A 133 2.45 -3.95 -22.13
CA TRP A 133 2.88 -2.77 -21.38
C TRP A 133 3.27 -1.63 -22.31
N LEU A 134 4.10 -1.94 -23.32
CA LEU A 134 4.62 -0.97 -24.28
C LEU A 134 3.50 -0.38 -25.15
N ASP A 135 2.60 -1.22 -25.66
CA ASP A 135 1.45 -0.82 -26.47
C ASP A 135 0.50 0.10 -25.69
N ALA A 136 0.38 -0.10 -24.37
CA ALA A 136 -0.40 0.76 -23.49
C ALA A 136 0.29 2.11 -23.19
N GLY A 137 1.57 2.26 -23.54
CA GLY A 137 2.37 3.47 -23.28
C GLY A 137 3.16 3.45 -21.96
N LEU A 138 3.18 2.31 -21.25
CA LEU A 138 4.04 2.12 -20.08
C LEU A 138 5.48 1.86 -20.53
N SER A 139 6.42 2.36 -19.73
CA SER A 139 7.86 2.23 -19.97
C SER A 139 8.59 2.08 -18.64
N GLU A 140 9.91 1.92 -18.71
CA GLU A 140 10.77 1.97 -17.54
C GLU A 140 10.55 3.25 -16.73
N THR A 141 10.85 3.21 -15.43
CA THR A 141 10.69 4.32 -14.46
C THR A 141 9.27 4.63 -14.00
N TRP A 142 8.24 4.04 -14.62
CA TRP A 142 6.88 4.11 -14.08
C TRP A 142 6.72 3.23 -12.84
N ILE A 143 5.94 3.72 -11.87
CA ILE A 143 5.59 2.98 -10.66
C ILE A 143 4.09 2.72 -10.69
N ILE A 144 3.70 1.44 -10.82
CA ILE A 144 2.30 1.03 -10.82
C ILE A 144 1.77 1.07 -9.39
N GLN A 145 0.71 1.84 -9.15
CA GLN A 145 0.11 1.99 -7.81
C GLN A 145 -1.32 1.48 -7.72
N GLN A 146 -2.07 1.43 -8.83
CA GLN A 146 -3.42 0.85 -8.83
C GLN A 146 -3.71 0.12 -10.15
N VAL A 147 -4.51 -0.94 -10.06
CA VAL A 147 -5.12 -1.63 -11.20
C VAL A 147 -6.64 -1.59 -11.01
N ASN A 148 -7.33 -0.98 -11.97
CA ASN A 148 -8.72 -0.54 -11.86
C ASN A 148 -8.92 0.31 -10.61
N ASN A 149 -9.57 -0.23 -9.58
CA ASN A 149 -9.79 0.41 -8.29
C ASN A 149 -9.04 -0.28 -7.14
N ASN A 150 -8.21 -1.28 -7.45
CA ASN A 150 -7.44 -2.02 -6.46
C ASN A 150 -6.05 -1.41 -6.33
N ASP A 151 -5.67 -1.01 -5.12
CA ASP A 151 -4.31 -0.59 -4.83
C ASP A 151 -3.33 -1.75 -4.98
N VAL A 152 -2.14 -1.44 -5.47
CA VAL A 152 -1.03 -2.37 -5.64
C VAL A 152 0.10 -1.95 -4.71
N HIS A 153 0.40 -2.78 -3.70
CA HIS A 153 1.43 -2.46 -2.71
C HIS A 153 2.74 -3.22 -2.92
N ASN A 154 2.69 -4.35 -3.61
CA ASN A 154 3.86 -5.18 -3.91
C ASN A 154 3.69 -5.95 -5.23
N THR A 155 4.77 -6.59 -5.69
CA THR A 155 4.81 -7.31 -6.98
C THR A 155 3.95 -8.57 -7.02
N SER A 156 3.71 -9.22 -5.87
CA SER A 156 2.86 -10.42 -5.80
C SER A 156 1.39 -10.04 -5.97
N GLU A 157 0.92 -9.01 -5.25
CA GLU A 157 -0.43 -8.45 -5.42
C GLU A 157 -0.68 -8.03 -6.87
N LEU A 158 0.28 -7.36 -7.50
CA LEU A 158 0.16 -7.02 -8.91
C LEU A 158 0.00 -8.27 -9.78
N GLN A 159 0.87 -9.27 -9.58
CA GLN A 159 0.82 -10.50 -10.36
C GLN A 159 -0.54 -11.22 -10.21
N ASP A 160 -1.07 -11.28 -9.00
CA ASP A 160 -2.36 -11.91 -8.69
C ASP A 160 -3.51 -11.14 -9.36
N ILE A 161 -3.56 -9.81 -9.21
CA ILE A 161 -4.60 -8.97 -9.84
C ILE A 161 -4.57 -9.11 -11.37
N LEU A 162 -3.39 -9.16 -11.99
CA LEU A 162 -3.29 -9.34 -13.44
C LEU A 162 -3.77 -10.73 -13.86
N GLN A 163 -3.48 -11.79 -13.10
CA GLN A 163 -3.94 -13.14 -13.39
C GLN A 163 -5.47 -13.26 -13.34
N GLU A 164 -6.12 -12.61 -12.37
CA GLU A 164 -7.59 -12.57 -12.24
C GLU A 164 -8.28 -11.80 -13.38
N ASN A 165 -7.51 -10.99 -14.12
CA ASN A 165 -8.01 -10.12 -15.18
C ASN A 165 -7.50 -10.48 -16.58
N VAL A 166 -6.93 -11.69 -16.77
CA VAL A 166 -6.54 -12.21 -18.09
C VAL A 166 -7.72 -12.16 -19.07
N GLY A 167 -7.47 -11.69 -20.30
CA GLY A 167 -8.46 -11.53 -21.34
C GLY A 167 -9.35 -10.28 -21.20
N LYS A 168 -9.24 -9.55 -20.09
CA LYS A 168 -9.99 -8.31 -19.85
C LYS A 168 -9.15 -7.09 -20.19
N THR A 169 -9.85 -5.97 -20.40
CA THR A 169 -9.20 -4.66 -20.44
C THR A 169 -9.23 -4.05 -19.05
N ILE A 170 -8.08 -3.62 -18.55
CA ILE A 170 -7.93 -2.99 -17.24
C ILE A 170 -7.34 -1.58 -17.39
N HIS A 171 -7.51 -0.77 -16.34
CA HIS A 171 -6.90 0.54 -16.21
C HIS A 171 -5.78 0.47 -15.19
N ILE A 172 -4.61 1.01 -15.52
CA ILE A 172 -3.45 1.02 -14.64
C ILE A 172 -3.13 2.46 -14.32
N LYS A 173 -3.21 2.80 -13.05
CA LYS A 173 -2.69 4.08 -12.55
C LYS A 173 -1.24 3.88 -12.17
N ALA A 174 -0.38 4.63 -12.83
CA ALA A 174 1.04 4.66 -12.49
C ALA A 174 1.51 6.11 -12.29
N VAL A 175 2.58 6.25 -11.50
CA VAL A 175 3.19 7.53 -11.17
C VAL A 175 4.63 7.59 -11.64
N ARG A 176 5.07 8.80 -11.98
CA ARG A 176 6.44 9.12 -12.39
C ARG A 176 6.63 10.63 -12.31
N ASN A 177 7.77 11.08 -11.78
CA ASN A 177 8.13 12.51 -11.71
C ASN A 177 7.03 13.39 -11.11
N TYR A 178 6.43 12.98 -9.98
CA TYR A 178 5.32 13.68 -9.32
C TYR A 178 4.00 13.75 -10.12
N GLY A 179 3.97 13.19 -11.32
CA GLY A 179 2.78 13.04 -12.15
C GLY A 179 2.14 11.66 -12.02
N GLN A 180 0.86 11.57 -12.34
CA GLN A 180 0.11 10.32 -12.44
C GLN A 180 -0.51 10.20 -13.84
N ASN A 181 -0.55 8.99 -14.38
CA ASN A 181 -1.25 8.67 -15.62
C ASN A 181 -2.06 7.39 -15.47
N ILE A 182 -3.15 7.31 -16.23
CA ILE A 182 -3.98 6.12 -16.33
C ILE A 182 -3.76 5.51 -17.72
N PHE A 183 -3.30 4.26 -17.74
CA PHE A 183 -3.01 3.49 -18.94
C PHE A 183 -4.07 2.42 -19.12
N LYS A 184 -4.53 2.23 -20.37
CA LYS A 184 -5.48 1.18 -20.70
C LYS A 184 -4.73 0.02 -21.31
N ILE A 185 -4.75 -1.14 -20.66
CA ILE A 185 -4.04 -2.34 -21.11
C ILE A 185 -5.03 -3.49 -21.29
N LYS A 186 -4.83 -4.26 -22.35
CA LYS A 186 -5.55 -5.52 -22.59
C LYS A 186 -4.60 -6.66 -22.21
N LEU A 187 -5.01 -7.46 -21.22
CA LEU A 187 -4.26 -8.61 -20.71
C LEU A 187 -4.57 -9.89 -21.49
#